data_AF-A0A350NQE5-F1
#
_entry.id   AF-A0A350NQE5-F1
#
_cell.length_a   1.000
_cell.length_b   1.000
_cell.length_c   1.000
_cell.angle_alpha   90.00
_cell.angle_beta   90.00
_cell.angle_gamma   90.00
#
_symmetry.space_group_name_H-M   'P 1'
#
loop_
_entity.id
_entity.type
_entity.pdbx_description
1 polymer ?
#
loop_
_entity_poly.entity_id
_entity_poly.type
_entity_poly.pdbx_seq_one_letter_code
_entity_poly.pdbx_strand_id
1 'polypeptide(L)'
;DTIWDKGGMEAVNYEFGEVASMAMELLAAPYIEKEQGGFYEADEARRARNEHLLSIIKFLPYMSVVDSFQHWVYAEAPVQVSAAECDAKWGELWDRFMGWEDWSGLDNEKVSGWHRKLHIFHSPFYYIEYGLAQLGALQIWRNALQDHAKALSQYRYALSLGNTKPLPELYQAAGARLAFDRATVAELMQLVDQQLEKTL
;
A
#
# COMPACT_ATOMS: atom_id res chain seq x y z
N ASP A 1 6.41 -21.93 -8.36
CA ASP A 1 6.32 -20.79 -9.29
C ASP A 1 5.12 -19.94 -8.92
N THR A 2 5.29 -19.08 -7.92
CA THR A 2 4.32 -18.01 -7.67
C THR A 2 4.65 -16.84 -8.60
N ILE A 3 3.67 -15.98 -8.90
CA ILE A 3 3.94 -14.73 -9.66
C ILE A 3 5.03 -13.85 -9.01
N TRP A 4 5.32 -14.11 -7.72
CA TRP A 4 6.26 -13.43 -6.85
C TRP A 4 7.71 -13.97 -6.91
N ASP A 5 7.93 -15.12 -7.54
CA ASP A 5 9.21 -15.85 -7.48
C ASP A 5 9.86 -15.94 -8.85
N LYS A 6 10.03 -14.79 -9.51
CA LYS A 6 10.91 -14.69 -10.67
C LYS A 6 12.31 -14.33 -10.21
N GLY A 7 12.98 -15.23 -9.49
CA GLY A 7 14.40 -15.06 -9.18
C GLY A 7 15.23 -14.98 -10.48
N GLY A 8 15.78 -13.81 -10.79
CA GLY A 8 16.62 -13.59 -11.96
C GLY A 8 17.05 -12.13 -12.08
N MET A 9 18.22 -11.89 -12.67
CA MET A 9 18.82 -10.56 -12.82
C MET A 9 17.95 -9.57 -13.65
N GLU A 10 16.88 -10.05 -14.28
CA GLU A 10 15.93 -9.30 -15.10
C GLU A 10 14.58 -9.00 -14.42
N ALA A 11 14.27 -9.63 -13.29
CA ALA A 11 12.98 -9.50 -12.63
C ALA A 11 13.07 -8.55 -11.44
N VAL A 12 12.85 -7.25 -11.68
CA VAL A 12 12.75 -6.28 -10.59
C VAL A 12 11.65 -6.72 -9.62
N ASN A 13 12.00 -7.00 -8.36
CA ASN A 13 11.03 -7.16 -7.27
C ASN A 13 10.37 -5.81 -7.00
N TYR A 14 9.42 -5.42 -7.85
CA TYR A 14 8.72 -4.14 -7.71
C TYR A 14 8.05 -4.02 -6.35
N GLU A 15 7.52 -5.12 -5.81
CA GLU A 15 6.96 -5.17 -4.45
C GLU A 15 7.94 -4.65 -3.39
N PHE A 16 9.17 -5.16 -3.38
CA PHE A 16 10.14 -4.74 -2.37
C PHE A 16 10.66 -3.32 -2.64
N GLY A 17 10.65 -2.88 -3.91
CA GLY A 17 10.85 -1.48 -4.26
C GLY A 17 9.79 -0.57 -3.63
N GLU A 18 8.53 -1.00 -3.64
CA GLU A 18 7.43 -0.26 -2.98
C GLU A 18 7.53 -0.34 -1.45
N VAL A 19 7.93 -1.49 -0.86
CA VAL A 19 8.24 -1.59 0.59
C VAL A 19 9.31 -0.56 0.94
N ALA A 20 10.36 -0.45 0.13
CA ALA A 20 11.42 0.52 0.33
C ALA A 20 10.88 1.97 0.36
N SER A 21 10.05 2.33 -0.61
CA SER A 21 9.46 3.68 -0.70
C SER A 21 8.52 3.98 0.47
N MET A 22 7.50 3.15 0.68
CA MET A 22 6.47 3.39 1.70
C MET A 22 7.02 3.34 3.12
N ALA A 23 7.98 2.45 3.40
CA ALA A 23 8.64 2.42 4.70
C ALA A 23 9.44 3.70 4.94
N MET A 24 10.10 4.26 3.90
CA MET A 24 10.83 5.52 4.03
C MET A 24 9.88 6.67 4.40
N GLU A 25 8.68 6.74 3.81
CA GLU A 25 7.70 7.78 4.16
C GLU A 25 7.33 7.73 5.65
N LEU A 26 7.13 6.53 6.21
CA LEU A 26 6.84 6.34 7.64
C LEU A 26 8.05 6.58 8.54
N LEU A 27 9.25 6.13 8.14
CA LEU A 27 10.49 6.32 8.90
C LEU A 27 10.95 7.78 8.91
N ALA A 28 10.67 8.53 7.83
CA ALA A 28 11.00 9.95 7.71
C ALA A 28 9.99 10.85 8.42
N ALA A 29 8.79 10.36 8.74
CA ALA A 29 7.69 11.14 9.32
C ALA A 29 8.04 11.97 10.57
N PRO A 30 8.91 11.53 11.50
CA PRO A 30 9.35 12.37 12.62
C PRO A 30 10.19 13.58 12.19
N TYR A 31 10.87 13.51 11.04
CA TYR A 31 11.85 14.51 10.58
C TYR A 31 11.26 15.60 9.69
N ILE A 32 9.95 15.57 9.42
CA ILE A 32 9.28 16.58 8.58
C ILE A 32 9.05 17.91 9.33
N GLU A 33 9.18 17.89 10.65
CA GLU A 33 9.03 19.04 11.54
C GLU A 33 10.32 19.87 11.60
N LYS A 34 10.17 21.19 11.67
CA LYS A 34 11.27 22.15 11.61
C LYS A 34 12.34 21.95 12.68
N GLU A 35 11.95 21.60 13.91
CA GLU A 35 12.88 21.30 15.00
C GLU A 35 13.74 20.05 14.73
N GLN A 36 13.27 19.16 13.87
CA GLN A 36 13.96 17.94 13.44
C GLN A 36 14.68 18.11 12.09
N GLY A 37 14.75 19.34 11.56
CA GLY A 37 15.39 19.67 10.28
C GLY A 37 14.44 19.71 9.07
N GLY A 38 13.13 19.56 9.29
CA GLY A 38 12.11 19.61 8.25
C GLY A 38 11.59 21.01 7.93
N PHE A 39 10.41 21.06 7.30
CA PHE A 39 9.79 22.30 6.82
C PHE A 39 8.58 22.73 7.65
N TYR A 40 7.84 21.77 8.21
CA TYR A 40 6.55 22.04 8.86
C TYR A 40 6.71 22.56 10.28
N GLU A 41 5.86 23.51 10.67
CA GLU A 41 5.67 23.83 12.08
C GLU A 41 4.99 22.64 12.81
N ALA A 42 5.09 22.58 14.14
CA ALA A 42 4.68 21.39 14.92
C ALA A 42 3.24 20.92 14.64
N ASP A 43 2.28 21.84 14.56
CA ASP A 43 0.88 21.51 14.26
C ASP A 43 0.67 21.03 12.82
N GLU A 44 1.42 21.58 11.86
CA GLU A 44 1.36 21.16 10.47
C GLU A 44 1.98 19.78 10.28
N ALA A 45 3.11 19.52 10.96
CA ALA A 45 3.76 18.21 10.96
C ALA A 45 2.84 17.14 11.56
N ARG A 46 2.16 17.47 12.67
CA ARG A 46 1.14 16.60 13.28
C ARG A 46 -0.01 16.31 12.32
N ARG A 47 -0.56 17.33 11.66
CA ARG A 47 -1.61 17.16 10.65
C ARG A 47 -1.14 16.28 9.50
N ALA A 48 0.04 16.54 8.94
CA ALA A 48 0.59 15.78 7.81
C ALA A 48 0.81 14.30 8.16
N ARG A 49 1.32 14.01 9.37
CA ARG A 49 1.45 12.63 9.87
C ARG A 49 0.10 11.92 9.96
N ASN A 50 -0.90 12.61 10.51
CA ASN A 50 -2.26 12.04 10.64
C ASN A 50 -2.91 11.81 9.28
N GLU A 51 -2.79 12.76 8.35
CA GLU A 51 -3.30 12.62 6.98
C GLU A 51 -2.64 11.44 6.25
N HIS A 52 -1.33 11.23 6.44
CA HIS A 52 -0.62 10.08 5.88
C HIS A 52 -1.13 8.75 6.48
N LEU A 53 -1.29 8.65 7.80
CA LEU A 53 -1.84 7.45 8.42
C LEU A 53 -3.29 7.17 7.98
N LEU A 54 -4.12 8.20 7.85
CA LEU A 54 -5.48 8.07 7.32
C LEU A 54 -5.49 7.67 5.84
N SER A 55 -4.52 8.11 5.04
CA SER A 55 -4.42 7.72 3.63
C SER A 55 -4.11 6.23 3.49
N ILE A 56 -3.27 5.67 4.38
CA ILE A 56 -2.98 4.23 4.43
C ILE A 56 -4.26 3.41 4.70
N ILE A 57 -5.09 3.86 5.65
CA ILE A 57 -6.38 3.20 5.97
C ILE A 57 -7.29 3.20 4.74
N LYS A 58 -7.40 4.34 4.04
CA LYS A 58 -8.22 4.45 2.82
C LYS A 58 -7.64 3.67 1.65
N PHE A 59 -6.33 3.48 1.62
CA PHE A 59 -5.64 2.87 0.50
C PHE A 59 -5.89 1.36 0.39
N LEU A 60 -5.84 0.60 1.48
CA LEU A 60 -6.00 -0.87 1.40
C LEU A 60 -7.34 -1.32 0.79
N PRO A 61 -8.50 -0.72 1.15
CA PRO A 61 -9.77 -1.05 0.50
C PRO A 61 -9.83 -0.56 -0.94
N TYR A 62 -9.27 0.62 -1.23
CA TYR A 62 -9.19 1.14 -2.59
C TYR A 62 -8.33 0.24 -3.51
N MET A 63 -7.20 -0.26 -3.00
CA MET A 63 -6.37 -1.27 -3.67
C MET A 63 -7.19 -2.52 -3.98
N SER A 64 -8.02 -2.97 -3.04
CA SER A 64 -8.90 -4.13 -3.22
C SER A 64 -9.91 -3.93 -4.36
N VAL A 65 -10.40 -2.70 -4.58
CA VAL A 65 -11.24 -2.36 -5.76
C VAL A 65 -10.45 -2.59 -7.05
N VAL A 66 -9.25 -2.01 -7.15
CA VAL A 66 -8.42 -2.06 -8.37
C VAL A 66 -7.99 -3.48 -8.70
N ASP A 67 -7.51 -4.23 -7.71
CA ASP A 67 -7.07 -5.62 -7.91
C ASP A 67 -8.24 -6.53 -8.28
N SER A 68 -9.36 -6.45 -7.55
CA SER A 68 -10.56 -7.24 -7.86
C SER A 68 -11.12 -6.92 -9.25
N PHE A 69 -11.04 -5.66 -9.67
CA PHE A 69 -11.47 -5.25 -11.01
C PHE A 69 -10.58 -5.90 -12.07
N GLN A 70 -9.26 -5.86 -11.91
CA GLN A 70 -8.34 -6.51 -12.85
C GLN A 70 -8.50 -8.03 -12.84
N HIS A 71 -8.68 -8.65 -11.68
CA HIS A 71 -8.97 -10.07 -11.60
C HIS A 71 -10.22 -10.42 -12.40
N TRP A 72 -11.31 -9.66 -12.22
CA TRP A 72 -12.52 -9.87 -13.00
C TRP A 72 -12.27 -9.70 -14.51
N VAL A 73 -11.63 -8.61 -14.95
CA VAL A 73 -11.35 -8.35 -16.38
C VAL A 73 -10.56 -9.49 -17.01
N TYR A 74 -9.53 -10.00 -16.35
CA TYR A 74 -8.60 -10.96 -16.96
C TYR A 74 -8.95 -12.43 -16.71
N ALA A 75 -9.71 -12.76 -15.66
CA ALA A 75 -9.99 -14.14 -15.27
C ALA A 75 -11.46 -14.54 -15.39
N GLU A 76 -12.40 -13.60 -15.32
CA GLU A 76 -13.84 -13.91 -15.21
C GLU A 76 -14.69 -13.31 -16.34
N ALA A 77 -14.30 -12.14 -16.86
CA ALA A 77 -15.05 -11.41 -17.87
C ALA A 77 -15.08 -12.17 -19.21
N PRO A 78 -16.15 -11.99 -20.01
CA PRO A 78 -16.20 -12.54 -21.37
C PRO A 78 -15.12 -11.90 -22.26
N VAL A 79 -14.70 -12.63 -23.30
CA VAL A 79 -13.67 -12.19 -24.25
C VAL A 79 -13.99 -10.83 -24.89
N GLN A 80 -15.27 -10.50 -25.06
CA GLN A 80 -15.73 -9.21 -25.55
C GLN A 80 -16.48 -8.44 -24.46
N VAL A 81 -15.74 -7.92 -23.48
CA VAL A 81 -16.29 -7.02 -22.46
C VAL A 81 -16.40 -5.59 -23.00
N SER A 82 -17.53 -4.93 -22.73
CA SER A 82 -17.78 -3.53 -23.08
C SER A 82 -17.38 -2.57 -21.95
N ALA A 83 -17.16 -1.29 -22.28
CA ALA A 83 -16.88 -0.27 -21.28
C ALA A 83 -18.00 -0.13 -20.24
N ALA A 84 -19.26 -0.28 -20.64
CA ALA A 84 -20.41 -0.22 -19.74
C ALA A 84 -20.42 -1.39 -18.72
N GLU A 85 -19.98 -2.58 -19.13
CA GLU A 85 -19.82 -3.72 -18.22
C GLU A 85 -18.65 -3.49 -17.24
N CYS A 86 -17.55 -2.87 -17.71
CA CYS A 86 -16.46 -2.44 -16.83
C CYS A 86 -16.92 -1.41 -15.80
N ASP A 87 -17.68 -0.39 -16.21
CA ASP A 87 -18.26 0.62 -15.31
C ASP A 87 -19.16 -0.04 -14.27
N ALA A 88 -20.05 -0.94 -14.69
CA ALA A 88 -20.93 -1.68 -13.80
C ALA A 88 -20.14 -2.51 -12.77
N LYS A 89 -19.10 -3.23 -13.22
CA LYS A 89 -18.26 -4.02 -12.31
C LYS A 89 -17.48 -3.13 -11.34
N TRP A 90 -16.90 -2.04 -11.83
CA TRP A 90 -16.19 -1.10 -10.98
C TRP A 90 -17.10 -0.50 -9.91
N GLY A 91 -18.34 -0.11 -10.27
CA GLY A 91 -19.35 0.36 -9.34
C GLY A 91 -19.68 -0.66 -8.24
N GLU A 92 -19.92 -1.93 -8.60
CA GLU A 92 -20.15 -3.02 -7.65
C GLU A 92 -19.00 -3.17 -6.65
N LEU A 93 -17.76 -3.16 -7.16
CA LEU A 93 -16.56 -3.29 -6.33
C LEU A 93 -16.34 -2.06 -5.44
N TRP A 94 -16.63 -0.87 -5.97
CA TRP A 94 -16.60 0.37 -5.20
C TRP A 94 -17.57 0.32 -4.03
N ASP A 95 -18.82 -0.10 -4.25
CA ASP A 95 -19.82 -0.16 -3.17
C ASP A 95 -19.43 -1.20 -2.10
N ARG A 96 -18.80 -2.31 -2.52
CA ARG A 96 -18.30 -3.34 -1.60
C ARG A 96 -17.16 -2.86 -0.72
N PHE A 97 -16.17 -2.16 -1.27
CA PHE A 97 -14.93 -1.85 -0.57
C PHE A 97 -14.79 -0.40 -0.13
N MET A 98 -15.55 0.53 -0.72
CA MET A 98 -15.47 1.98 -0.50
C MET A 98 -16.84 2.59 -0.13
N GLY A 99 -17.81 1.76 0.29
CA GLY A 99 -19.20 2.16 0.55
C GLY A 99 -19.44 3.16 1.69
N TRP A 100 -18.39 3.68 2.32
CA TRP A 100 -18.46 4.79 3.28
C TRP A 100 -18.41 6.17 2.64
N GLU A 101 -18.08 6.27 1.34
CA GLU A 101 -18.08 7.54 0.62
C GLU A 101 -19.45 7.83 0.01
N ASP A 102 -19.95 9.05 0.21
CA ASP A 102 -21.19 9.51 -0.41
C ASP A 102 -20.92 10.02 -1.83
N TRP A 103 -21.46 9.30 -2.80
CA TRP A 103 -21.41 9.64 -4.23
C TRP A 103 -22.77 10.11 -4.76
N SER A 104 -23.70 10.51 -3.89
CA SER A 104 -25.04 10.95 -4.29
C SER A 104 -24.97 12.09 -5.32
N GLY A 105 -25.53 11.84 -6.51
CA GLY A 105 -25.50 12.79 -7.63
C GLY A 105 -24.22 12.78 -8.45
N LEU A 106 -23.29 11.85 -8.17
CA LEU A 106 -22.01 11.65 -8.86
C LEU A 106 -21.81 10.18 -9.31
N ASP A 107 -22.91 9.48 -9.59
CA ASP A 107 -22.91 8.05 -9.92
C ASP A 107 -22.05 7.74 -11.17
N ASN A 108 -22.09 8.60 -12.18
CA ASN A 108 -21.32 8.43 -13.43
C ASN A 108 -19.81 8.58 -13.18
N GLU A 109 -19.41 9.49 -12.30
CA GLU A 109 -18.03 9.73 -11.89
C GLU A 109 -17.49 8.58 -11.02
N LYS A 110 -18.36 7.97 -10.20
CA LYS A 110 -18.03 6.79 -9.38
C LYS A 110 -17.67 5.60 -10.28
N VAL A 111 -18.57 5.23 -11.20
CA VAL A 111 -18.46 4.01 -12.01
C VAL A 111 -17.33 4.07 -13.04
N SER A 112 -17.00 5.26 -13.55
CA SER A 112 -15.88 5.48 -14.48
C SER A 112 -14.50 5.52 -13.79
N GLY A 113 -14.42 5.23 -12.49
CA GLY A 113 -13.20 5.39 -11.70
C GLY A 113 -12.00 4.56 -12.14
N TRP A 114 -12.20 3.47 -12.88
CA TRP A 114 -11.11 2.67 -13.44
C TRP A 114 -10.32 3.42 -14.53
N HIS A 115 -10.95 4.36 -15.25
CA HIS A 115 -10.29 5.15 -16.30
C HIS A 115 -9.15 6.02 -15.76
N ARG A 116 -9.28 6.55 -14.54
CA ARG A 116 -8.28 7.43 -13.90
C ARG A 116 -7.11 6.67 -13.28
N LYS A 117 -6.94 5.37 -13.60
CA LYS A 117 -5.88 4.54 -13.04
C LYS A 117 -5.00 3.97 -14.13
N LEU A 118 -3.96 4.75 -14.45
CA LEU A 118 -2.92 4.42 -15.43
C LEU A 118 -2.40 2.98 -15.30
N HIS A 119 -2.20 2.51 -14.06
CA HIS A 119 -1.67 1.18 -13.78
C HIS A 119 -2.50 0.05 -14.40
N ILE A 120 -3.83 0.19 -14.45
CA ILE A 120 -4.71 -0.81 -15.08
C ILE A 120 -4.35 -0.99 -16.57
N PHE A 121 -3.96 0.09 -17.24
CA PHE A 121 -3.67 0.09 -18.67
C PHE A 121 -2.20 -0.23 -18.99
N HIS A 122 -1.28 0.15 -18.10
CA HIS A 122 0.17 0.09 -18.38
C HIS A 122 0.87 -1.07 -17.67
N SER A 123 0.37 -1.51 -16.52
CA SER A 123 1.02 -2.53 -15.68
C SER A 123 -0.04 -3.37 -14.97
N PRO A 124 -0.73 -4.27 -15.70
CA PRO A 124 -1.75 -5.12 -15.11
C PRO A 124 -1.23 -5.91 -13.91
N PHE A 125 -2.08 -6.07 -12.89
CA PHE A 125 -1.78 -6.71 -11.60
C PHE A 125 -0.63 -6.07 -10.81
N TYR A 126 -0.16 -4.87 -11.17
CA TYR A 126 0.83 -4.17 -10.36
C TYR A 126 0.23 -3.56 -9.07
N TYR A 127 -1.08 -3.30 -9.05
CA TYR A 127 -1.67 -2.55 -7.94
C TYR A 127 -1.73 -3.33 -6.60
N ILE A 128 -1.79 -4.65 -6.66
CA ILE A 128 -1.74 -5.51 -5.46
C ILE A 128 -0.38 -5.44 -4.78
N GLU A 129 0.69 -5.19 -5.54
CA GLU A 129 2.06 -5.03 -5.01
C GLU A 129 2.12 -3.90 -3.99
N TYR A 130 1.46 -2.77 -4.28
CA TYR A 130 1.35 -1.65 -3.33
C TYR A 130 0.65 -2.07 -2.03
N GLY A 131 -0.38 -2.93 -2.12
CA GLY A 131 -1.09 -3.46 -0.96
C GLY A 131 -0.19 -4.32 -0.06
N LEU A 132 0.56 -5.24 -0.66
CA LEU A 132 1.53 -6.08 0.03
C LEU A 132 2.65 -5.24 0.64
N ALA A 133 3.19 -4.32 -0.15
CA ALA A 133 4.24 -3.40 0.25
C ALA A 133 3.84 -2.52 1.44
N GLN A 134 2.62 -2.01 1.45
CA GLN A 134 2.10 -1.20 2.55
C GLN A 134 2.06 -1.98 3.87
N LEU A 135 1.70 -3.26 3.83
CA LEU A 135 1.74 -4.14 5.01
C LEU A 135 3.18 -4.43 5.46
N GLY A 136 4.12 -4.58 4.52
CA GLY A 136 5.55 -4.65 4.83
C GLY A 136 6.08 -3.38 5.50
N ALA A 137 5.75 -2.21 4.94
CA ALA A 137 6.15 -0.92 5.46
C ALA A 137 5.61 -0.65 6.87
N LEU A 138 4.35 -1.00 7.15
CA LEU A 138 3.77 -0.88 8.48
C LEU A 138 4.47 -1.79 9.51
N GLN A 139 4.93 -2.99 9.12
CA GLN A 139 5.71 -3.85 10.01
C GLN A 139 7.09 -3.25 10.33
N ILE A 140 7.77 -2.68 9.34
CA ILE A 140 9.06 -1.97 9.53
C ILE A 140 8.85 -0.78 10.46
N TRP A 141 7.80 0.01 10.23
CA TRP A 141 7.45 1.15 11.07
C TRP A 141 7.09 0.75 12.50
N ARG A 142 6.29 -0.32 12.69
CA ARG A 142 6.01 -0.91 14.01
C ARG A 142 7.30 -1.22 14.77
N ASN A 143 8.28 -1.83 14.10
CA ASN A 143 9.56 -2.15 14.71
C ASN A 143 10.35 -0.87 15.05
N ALA A 144 10.29 0.15 14.18
CA ALA A 144 10.97 1.42 14.41
C ALA A 144 10.38 2.23 15.58
N LEU A 145 9.09 2.06 15.88
CA LEU A 145 8.45 2.64 17.07
C LEU A 145 8.93 1.98 18.37
N GLN A 146 9.50 0.78 18.31
CA GLN A 146 10.06 0.07 19.48
C GLN A 146 11.57 0.28 19.61
N ASP A 147 12.30 0.13 18.50
CA ASP A 147 13.75 0.30 18.42
C ASP A 147 14.12 0.87 17.05
N HIS A 148 14.19 2.20 16.97
CA HIS A 148 14.41 2.92 15.73
C HIS A 148 15.76 2.57 15.08
N ALA A 149 16.83 2.47 15.87
CA ALA A 149 18.17 2.21 15.36
C ALA A 149 18.27 0.80 14.74
N LYS A 150 17.69 -0.20 15.42
CA LYS A 150 17.65 -1.56 14.91
C LYS A 150 16.80 -1.66 13.65
N ALA A 151 15.59 -1.10 13.65
CA ALA A 151 14.71 -1.13 12.49
C ALA A 151 15.35 -0.48 11.26
N LEU A 152 16.01 0.69 11.44
CA LEU A 152 16.71 1.37 10.36
C LEU A 152 17.91 0.56 9.84
N SER A 153 18.65 -0.10 10.73
CA SER A 153 19.75 -1.00 10.35
C SER A 153 19.25 -2.20 9.52
N GLN A 154 18.16 -2.84 9.95
CA GLN A 154 17.54 -3.96 9.22
C GLN A 154 16.99 -3.50 7.85
N TYR A 155 16.29 -2.37 7.82
CA TYR A 155 15.79 -1.76 6.59
C TYR A 155 16.93 -1.50 5.59
N ARG A 156 18.01 -0.83 6.01
CA ARG A 156 19.18 -0.57 5.17
C ARG A 156 19.87 -1.85 4.71
N TYR A 157 19.97 -2.85 5.57
CA TYR A 157 20.51 -4.16 5.20
C TYR A 157 19.66 -4.80 4.09
N ALA A 158 18.34 -4.82 4.23
CA ALA A 158 17.46 -5.36 3.22
C ALA A 158 17.58 -4.62 1.87
N LEU A 159 17.67 -3.29 1.88
CA LEU A 159 17.93 -2.50 0.66
C LEU A 159 19.25 -2.87 -0.01
N SER A 160 20.30 -3.13 0.77
CA SER A 160 21.61 -3.49 0.23
C SER A 160 21.64 -4.83 -0.51
N LEU A 161 20.65 -5.70 -0.26
CA LEU A 161 20.49 -6.97 -0.95
C LEU A 161 19.95 -6.79 -2.38
N GLY A 162 19.31 -5.66 -2.68
CA GLY A 162 18.69 -5.39 -3.98
C GLY A 162 17.82 -6.57 -4.45
N ASN A 163 18.01 -6.98 -5.70
CA ASN A 163 17.28 -8.09 -6.30
C ASN A 163 17.99 -9.45 -6.18
N THR A 164 18.93 -9.60 -5.24
CA THR A 164 19.73 -10.84 -5.11
C THR A 164 19.05 -11.91 -4.26
N LYS A 165 17.89 -11.60 -3.67
CA LYS A 165 17.17 -12.45 -2.73
C LYS A 165 15.70 -12.59 -3.11
N PRO A 166 15.09 -13.76 -2.85
CA PRO A 166 13.65 -13.94 -2.96
C PRO A 166 12.91 -12.95 -2.06
N LEU A 167 11.71 -12.58 -2.47
CA LEU A 167 10.90 -11.59 -1.77
C LEU A 167 10.66 -11.91 -0.27
N PRO A 168 10.32 -13.16 0.15
CA PRO A 168 10.19 -13.45 1.58
C PRO A 168 11.49 -13.24 2.38
N GLU A 169 12.65 -13.51 1.78
CA GLU A 169 13.96 -13.25 2.41
C GLU A 169 14.23 -11.75 2.56
N LEU A 170 13.80 -10.93 1.58
CA LEU A 170 13.91 -9.47 1.65
C LEU A 170 13.04 -8.90 2.79
N TYR A 171 11.80 -9.37 2.93
CA TYR A 171 10.94 -9.01 4.07
C TYR A 171 11.60 -9.39 5.40
N GLN A 172 12.09 -10.63 5.51
CA GLN A 172 12.76 -11.10 6.72
C GLN A 172 14.00 -10.26 7.06
N ALA A 173 14.81 -9.91 6.06
CA ALA A 173 15.98 -9.05 6.23
C ALA A 173 15.61 -7.66 6.79
N ALA A 174 14.44 -7.13 6.38
CA ALA A 174 13.90 -5.86 6.89
C ALA A 174 13.23 -5.98 8.28
N GLY A 175 13.21 -7.17 8.89
CA GLY A 175 12.51 -7.43 10.14
C GLY A 175 10.99 -7.54 9.99
N ALA A 176 10.49 -7.72 8.77
CA ALA A 176 9.10 -7.95 8.45
C ALA A 176 8.87 -9.40 8.01
N ARG A 177 7.61 -9.76 7.73
CA ARG A 177 7.25 -11.00 7.04
C ARG A 177 6.30 -10.68 5.89
N LEU A 178 6.43 -11.41 4.79
CA LEU A 178 5.47 -11.35 3.69
C LEU A 178 4.17 -12.01 4.18
N ALA A 179 3.21 -11.21 4.62
CA ALA A 179 1.99 -11.68 5.25
C ALA A 179 0.80 -10.75 5.01
N PHE A 180 -0.31 -11.36 4.65
CA PHE A 180 -1.57 -10.69 4.27
C PHE A 180 -2.80 -11.37 4.90
N ASP A 181 -2.58 -12.22 5.91
CA ASP A 181 -3.66 -12.85 6.65
C ASP A 181 -4.42 -11.81 7.52
N ARG A 182 -5.68 -12.13 7.84
CA ARG A 182 -6.57 -11.25 8.63
C ARG A 182 -5.93 -10.79 9.94
N ALA A 183 -5.18 -11.64 10.63
CA ALA A 183 -4.59 -11.29 11.91
C ALA A 183 -3.50 -10.23 11.73
N THR A 184 -2.65 -10.38 10.70
CA THR A 184 -1.64 -9.38 10.33
C THR A 184 -2.27 -8.03 10.00
N VAL A 185 -3.30 -8.03 9.15
CA VAL A 185 -3.97 -6.77 8.79
C VAL A 185 -4.60 -6.11 10.02
N ALA A 186 -5.29 -6.88 10.87
CA ALA A 186 -5.91 -6.36 12.08
C ALA A 186 -4.88 -5.76 13.06
N GLU A 187 -3.76 -6.45 13.28
CA GLU A 187 -2.66 -5.96 14.12
C GLU A 187 -2.11 -4.61 13.61
N LEU A 188 -1.85 -4.52 12.31
CA LEU A 188 -1.28 -3.30 11.71
C LEU A 188 -2.28 -2.15 11.69
N MET A 189 -3.58 -2.42 11.48
CA MET A 189 -4.60 -1.37 11.59
C MET A 189 -4.78 -0.89 13.02
N GLN A 190 -4.70 -1.79 14.00
CA GLN A 190 -4.70 -1.41 15.41
C GLN A 190 -3.50 -0.53 15.77
N LEU A 191 -2.32 -0.81 15.21
CA LEU A 191 -1.15 0.06 15.37
C LEU A 191 -1.41 1.46 14.82
N VAL A 192 -1.96 1.57 13.60
CA VAL A 192 -2.26 2.87 12.99
C VAL A 192 -3.26 3.66 13.84
N ASP A 193 -4.32 3.00 14.31
CA ASP A 193 -5.35 3.59 15.18
C ASP A 193 -4.74 4.14 16.49
N GLN A 194 -3.92 3.34 17.18
CA GLN A 194 -3.21 3.76 18.39
C GLN A 194 -2.28 4.97 18.16
N GLN A 195 -1.75 5.15 16.95
CA GLN A 195 -0.88 6.29 16.64
C GLN A 195 -1.69 7.54 16.28
N LEU A 196 -2.85 7.37 15.64
CA LEU A 196 -3.81 8.46 15.43
C LEU A 196 -4.38 8.97 16.76
N GLU A 197 -4.69 8.09 17.71
CA GLU A 197 -5.19 8.50 19.04
C GLU A 197 -4.19 9.31 19.87
N LYS A 198 -2.88 9.14 19.64
CA LYS A 198 -1.84 9.89 20.36
C LYS A 198 -1.68 11.33 19.88
N THR A 199 -2.15 11.62 18.68
CA THR A 199 -1.97 12.92 18.02
C THR A 199 -3.27 13.74 17.95
N LEU A 200 -4.40 13.13 18.26
CA LEU A 200 -5.69 13.78 18.52
C LEU A 200 -5.69 14.47 19.89
#